data_AF-A0A377TZF0-F1
#
_entry.id   AF-A0A377TZF0-F1
#
_cell.length_a   1.000
_cell.length_b   1.000
_cell.length_c   1.000
_cell.angle_alpha   90.00
_cell.angle_beta   90.00
_cell.angle_gamma   90.00
#
_symmetry.space_group_name_H-M   'P 1'
#
loop_
_entity.id
_entity.type
_entity.pdbx_description
1 polymer ?
#
loop_
_entity_poly.entity_id
_entity_poly.type
_entity_poly.pdbx_seq_one_letter_code
_entity_poly.pdbx_strand_id
1 'polypeptide(L)'
;MLPSFVVILLGLDPTRILVMSQVLLSFGIALALVPLLIFTSNAKLMGDLVNTRWVRGIGWAIVAIVVSLNGWLIVGRYSGWIN
;
A
#
# COMPACT_ATOMS: atom_id res chain seq x y z
N MET A 1 12.40 14.77 5.99
CA MET A 1 13.43 15.81 5.80
C MET A 1 14.82 15.28 6.11
N LEU A 2 15.07 14.77 7.33
CA LEU A 2 16.36 14.18 7.72
C LEU A 2 16.85 13.01 6.81
N PRO A 3 16.00 12.09 6.34
CA PRO A 3 16.41 11.02 5.41
C PRO A 3 16.90 11.57 4.06
N SER A 4 16.25 12.63 3.58
CA SER A 4 16.54 13.28 2.30
C SER A 4 17.94 13.90 2.30
N PHE A 5 18.34 14.52 3.41
CA PHE A 5 19.69 15.07 3.58
C PHE A 5 20.77 13.99 3.66
N VAL A 6 20.51 12.89 4.36
CA VAL A 6 21.43 11.73 4.44
C VAL A 6 21.69 11.15 3.03
N VAL A 7 20.67 11.06 2.20
CA VAL A 7 20.76 10.57 0.81
C VAL A 7 21.61 11.46 -0.08
N ILE A 8 21.41 12.78 0.00
CA ILE A 8 22.18 13.75 -0.78
C ILE A 8 23.65 13.73 -0.35
N LEU A 9 23.91 13.62 0.96
CA LEU A 9 25.28 13.49 1.50
C LEU A 9 25.95 12.17 1.12
N LEU A 10 25.19 11.09 0.96
CA LEU A 10 25.67 9.78 0.50
C LEU A 10 25.85 9.70 -1.03
N GLY A 11 25.49 10.74 -1.79
CA GLY A 11 25.60 10.76 -3.25
C GLY A 11 24.68 9.77 -3.98
N LEU A 12 23.62 9.31 -3.31
CA LEU A 12 22.67 8.34 -3.88
C LEU A 12 21.60 9.05 -4.71
N ASP A 13 21.22 8.45 -5.85
CA ASP A 13 20.15 8.96 -6.73
C ASP A 13 18.83 9.20 -5.95
N PRO A 14 18.41 10.46 -5.74
CA PRO A 14 17.21 10.79 -4.96
C PRO A 14 15.96 10.14 -5.55
N THR A 15 15.90 10.06 -6.87
CA THR A 15 14.79 9.48 -7.64
C THR A 15 14.57 8.01 -7.30
N ARG A 16 15.64 7.21 -7.13
CA ARG A 16 15.49 5.79 -6.77
C ARG A 16 14.91 5.63 -5.36
N ILE A 17 15.32 6.48 -4.43
CA ILE A 17 14.89 6.40 -3.03
C ILE A 17 13.46 6.91 -2.87
N LEU A 18 13.06 7.92 -3.64
CA LEU A 18 11.67 8.35 -3.76
C LEU A 18 10.78 7.21 -4.26
N VAL A 19 11.18 6.52 -5.33
CA VAL A 19 10.44 5.36 -5.85
C VAL A 19 10.40 4.23 -4.82
N MET A 20 11.49 3.97 -4.09
CA MET A 20 11.51 2.92 -3.07
C MET A 20 10.65 3.25 -1.85
N SER A 21 10.59 4.52 -1.46
CA SER A 21 9.69 5.01 -0.40
C SER A 21 8.23 4.84 -0.80
N GLN A 22 7.90 5.11 -2.07
CA GLN A 22 6.57 4.93 -2.64
C GLN A 22 6.16 3.45 -2.62
N VAL A 23 7.05 2.54 -3.02
CA VAL A 23 6.80 1.09 -2.94
C VAL A 23 6.53 0.66 -1.49
N LEU A 24 7.38 1.08 -0.55
CA LEU A 24 7.24 0.71 0.86
C LEU A 24 5.93 1.25 1.49
N LEU A 25 5.60 2.52 1.25
CA LEU A 25 4.37 3.16 1.72
C LEU A 25 3.13 2.44 1.19
N SER A 26 3.17 2.05 -0.07
CA SER A 26 2.03 1.45 -0.76
C SER A 26 1.78 0.00 -0.31
N PHE A 27 2.84 -0.75 0.04
CA PHE A 27 2.71 -1.97 0.84
C PHE A 27 2.11 -1.72 2.24
N GLY A 28 2.53 -0.65 2.91
CA GLY A 28 1.99 -0.26 4.22
C GLY A 28 0.48 -0.01 4.17
N ILE A 29 -0.01 0.64 3.12
CA ILE A 29 -1.45 0.88 2.91
C ILE A 29 -2.20 -0.44 2.71
N ALA A 30 -1.67 -1.36 1.89
CA ALA A 30 -2.27 -2.68 1.71
C ALA A 30 -2.34 -3.47 3.02
N LEU A 31 -1.25 -3.47 3.80
CA LEU A 31 -1.18 -4.12 5.11
C LEU A 31 -2.10 -3.47 6.16
N ALA A 32 -2.40 -2.19 6.05
CA ALA A 32 -3.35 -1.51 6.94
C ALA A 32 -4.82 -1.80 6.55
N LEU A 33 -5.13 -1.83 5.25
CA LEU A 33 -6.48 -2.04 4.76
C LEU A 33 -7.03 -3.46 5.03
N VAL A 34 -6.19 -4.49 4.93
CA VAL A 34 -6.58 -5.89 5.20
C VAL A 34 -7.13 -6.10 6.62
N PRO A 35 -6.41 -5.78 7.70
CA PRO A 35 -6.91 -5.91 9.07
C PRO A 35 -8.06 -4.94 9.34
N LEU A 36 -8.07 -3.73 8.76
CA LEU A 36 -9.20 -2.81 8.88
C LEU A 36 -10.49 -3.45 8.34
N LEU A 37 -10.44 -4.11 7.19
CA LEU A 37 -11.57 -4.85 6.62
C LEU A 37 -11.98 -6.05 7.48
N ILE A 38 -11.02 -6.74 8.08
CA ILE A 38 -11.29 -7.86 8.99
C ILE A 38 -11.99 -7.36 10.27
N PHE A 39 -11.50 -6.27 10.88
CA PHE A 39 -12.07 -5.70 12.08
C PHE A 39 -13.44 -5.07 11.84
N THR A 40 -13.60 -4.33 10.72
CA THR A 40 -14.88 -3.67 10.38
C THR A 40 -15.96 -4.64 9.89
N SER A 41 -15.59 -5.87 9.50
CA SER A 41 -16.54 -6.91 9.14
C SER A 41 -16.91 -7.84 10.31
N ASN A 42 -16.35 -7.62 11.50
CA ASN A 42 -16.58 -8.47 12.65
C ASN A 42 -17.79 -7.99 13.46
N ALA A 43 -18.91 -8.71 13.35
CA ALA A 43 -20.14 -8.44 14.08
C ALA A 43 -20.00 -8.52 15.61
N LYS A 44 -19.01 -9.26 16.11
CA LYS A 44 -18.70 -9.28 17.55
C LYS A 44 -18.05 -7.99 18.07
N LEU A 45 -17.39 -7.21 17.21
CA LEU A 45 -16.68 -5.98 17.57
C LEU A 45 -17.50 -4.71 17.26
N MET A 46 -18.32 -4.73 16.21
CA MET A 46 -19.01 -3.54 15.68
C MET A 46 -20.52 -3.48 15.98
N GLY A 47 -21.11 -4.57 16.51
CA GLY A 47 -22.53 -4.60 16.90
C GLY A 47 -23.47 -4.34 15.71
N ASP A 48 -24.39 -3.39 15.85
CA ASP A 48 -25.34 -3.01 14.79
C ASP A 48 -24.73 -2.13 13.68
N LEU A 49 -23.50 -1.62 13.85
CA LEU A 49 -22.78 -0.82 12.86
C LEU A 49 -21.91 -1.68 11.91
N VAL A 50 -22.22 -2.97 11.82
CA VAL A 50 -21.51 -3.89 10.92
C VAL A 50 -21.62 -3.42 9.49
N ASN A 51 -20.46 -3.36 8.85
CA ASN A 51 -20.36 -2.97 7.46
C ASN A 51 -21.22 -3.90 6.59
N THR A 52 -22.10 -3.31 5.76
CA THR A 52 -23.00 -4.07 4.90
C THR A 52 -22.18 -4.93 3.93
N ARG A 53 -22.71 -6.11 3.52
CA ARG A 53 -21.99 -7.05 2.62
C ARG A 53 -21.45 -6.38 1.35
N TRP A 54 -22.13 -5.34 0.86
CA TRP A 54 -21.70 -4.48 -0.25
C TRP A 54 -20.40 -3.73 0.02
N VAL A 55 -20.31 -3.03 1.16
CA VAL A 55 -19.11 -2.24 1.51
C VAL A 55 -17.92 -3.16 1.75
N ARG A 56 -18.14 -4.34 2.34
CA ARG A 56 -17.11 -5.38 2.44
C ARG A 56 -16.62 -5.85 1.07
N GLY A 57 -17.53 -6.07 0.11
CA GLY A 57 -17.18 -6.44 -1.26
C GLY A 57 -16.36 -5.36 -1.97
N ILE A 58 -16.79 -4.10 -1.89
CA ILE A 58 -16.08 -2.96 -2.47
C ILE A 58 -14.71 -2.77 -1.82
N GLY A 59 -14.62 -2.87 -0.49
CA GLY A 59 -13.35 -2.75 0.22
C GLY A 59 -12.34 -3.83 -0.18
N TRP A 60 -12.78 -5.09 -0.30
CA TRP A 60 -11.92 -6.16 -0.82
C TRP A 60 -11.51 -5.95 -2.27
N ALA A 61 -12.40 -5.42 -3.13
CA ALA A 61 -12.06 -5.07 -4.50
C ALA A 61 -10.99 -3.97 -4.57
N ILE A 62 -11.11 -2.92 -3.74
CA ILE A 62 -10.10 -1.85 -3.65
C ILE A 62 -8.76 -2.42 -3.17
N VAL A 63 -8.75 -3.26 -2.14
CA VAL A 63 -7.52 -3.93 -1.69
C VAL A 63 -6.89 -4.76 -2.79
N ALA A 64 -7.68 -5.54 -3.52
CA ALA A 64 -7.18 -6.35 -4.63
C ALA A 64 -6.56 -5.47 -5.75
N ILE A 65 -7.21 -4.35 -6.10
CA ILE A 65 -6.70 -3.39 -7.09
C ILE A 65 -5.39 -2.77 -6.61
N VAL A 66 -5.34 -2.26 -5.38
CA VAL A 66 -4.14 -1.63 -4.81
C VAL A 66 -2.97 -2.62 -4.76
N VAL A 67 -3.19 -3.84 -4.27
CA VAL A 67 -2.16 -4.88 -4.21
C VAL A 67 -1.68 -5.28 -5.61
N SER A 68 -2.59 -5.42 -6.56
CA SER A 68 -2.24 -5.76 -7.95
C SER A 68 -1.42 -4.67 -8.63
N LEU A 69 -1.82 -3.40 -8.49
CA LEU A 69 -1.10 -2.25 -9.02
C LEU A 69 0.28 -2.10 -8.37
N ASN A 70 0.39 -2.35 -7.07
CA ASN A 70 1.67 -2.38 -6.37
C ASN A 70 2.59 -3.47 -6.91
N GLY A 71 2.08 -4.70 -7.03
CA GLY A 71 2.82 -5.82 -7.60
C GLY A 71 3.30 -5.49 -9.01
N TRP A 72 2.44 -4.92 -9.85
CA TRP A 72 2.79 -4.49 -11.20
C TRP A 72 3.89 -3.44 -11.22
N LEU A 73 3.81 -2.42 -10.35
CA LEU A 73 4.81 -1.36 -10.24
C LEU A 73 6.18 -1.93 -9.84
N ILE A 74 6.21 -2.88 -8.90
CA ILE A 74 7.44 -3.54 -8.44
C ILE A 74 8.04 -4.42 -9.53
N VAL A 75 7.21 -5.23 -10.18
CA VAL A 75 7.63 -6.11 -11.28
C VAL A 75 8.18 -5.29 -12.43
N GLY A 76 7.47 -4.24 -12.85
CA GLY A 76 7.94 -3.34 -13.91
C GLY A 76 9.25 -2.62 -13.54
N ARG A 77 9.41 -2.23 -12.27
CA ARG A 77 10.64 -1.62 -11.76
C ARG A 77 11.83 -2.59 -11.78
N TYR A 78 11.61 -3.84 -11.37
CA TYR A 78 12.65 -4.87 -11.32
C TYR A 78 13.01 -5.41 -12.71
N SER A 79 12.03 -5.47 -13.61
CA SER A 79 12.18 -5.91 -15.00
C SER A 79 12.87 -4.85 -15.89
N GLY A 80 13.08 -3.62 -15.39
CA GLY A 80 13.71 -2.54 -16.16
C GLY A 80 12.83 -1.94 -17.26
N TRP A 81 11.55 -2.30 -17.31
CA TRP A 81 10.56 -1.79 -18.27
C TRP A 81 10.17 -0.33 -18.03
N ILE A 82 10.39 0.17 -16.81
CA ILE A 82 10.04 1.54 -16.38
C ILE A 82 11.33 2.37 -16.13
N ASN A 83 12.38 2.17 -16.94
CA ASN A 83 13.60 3.00 -16.90
C ASN A 83 13.40 4.31 -17.67
#